data_AF-A0A967HTL7-F1
#
_entry.id   AF-A0A967HTL7-F1
#
_cell.length_a   1.000
_cell.length_b   1.000
_cell.length_c   1.000
_cell.angle_alpha   90.00
_cell.angle_beta   90.00
_cell.angle_gamma   90.00
#
_symmetry.space_group_name_H-M   'P 1'
#
loop_
_entity.id
_entity.type
_entity.pdbx_description
1 polymer ?
#
loop_
_entity_poly.entity_id
_entity_poly.type
_entity_poly.pdbx_seq_one_letter_code
_entity_poly.pdbx_strand_id
1 'polypeptide(L)' 'FTLVSIYGFSGAAVDISRIAAAVVVGVGFIGAGVIFRGRQEEEVAGLTTAATIWVTAAIGLAAGAGMYLISVIATA' A
#
# COMPACT_ATOMS: atom_id res chain seq x y z
N PHE A 1 -6.01 4.96 -7.71
CA PHE A 1 -6.99 3.92 -7.27
C PHE A 1 -7.96 4.45 -6.23
N THR A 2 -7.50 4.94 -5.06
CA THR A 2 -8.38 5.44 -3.99
C THR A 2 -9.32 6.56 -4.44
N LEU A 3 -8.80 7.65 -5.01
CA LEU A 3 -9.63 8.77 -5.48
C LEU A 3 -10.62 8.35 -6.58
N VAL A 4 -10.16 7.54 -7.55
CA VAL A 4 -11.03 6.99 -8.61
C VAL A 4 -12.12 6.10 -8.02
N SER A 5 -11.84 5.35 -6.96
CA SER A 5 -12.84 4.54 -6.27
C SER A 5 -13.89 5.38 -5.56
N ILE A 6 -13.48 6.52 -4.99
CA ILE A 6 -14.39 7.41 -4.24
C ILE A 6 -15.27 8.21 -5.21
N TYR A 7 -14.70 8.75 -6.28
CA TYR A 7 -15.40 9.70 -7.16
C TYR A 7 -15.87 9.09 -8.49
N GLY A 8 -15.26 8.00 -8.94
CA GLY A 8 -15.58 7.36 -10.23
C GLY A 8 -16.82 6.47 -10.21
N PHE A 9 -17.35 6.16 -9.02
CA PHE A 9 -18.53 5.31 -8.84
C PHE A 9 -19.63 6.08 -8.07
N SER A 10 -20.17 7.14 -8.66
CA SER A 10 -21.31 7.87 -8.07
C SER A 10 -22.63 7.13 -8.35
N GLY A 11 -23.30 6.61 -7.33
CA GLY A 11 -24.69 6.12 -7.46
C GLY A 11 -25.01 4.76 -6.82
N ALA A 12 -24.00 3.97 -6.45
CA ALA A 12 -24.17 2.74 -5.65
C ALA A 12 -23.58 2.94 -4.25
N ALA A 13 -24.01 2.14 -3.27
CA ALA A 13 -23.33 2.07 -1.97
C ALA A 13 -21.91 1.51 -2.18
N VAL A 14 -20.95 2.40 -2.43
CA VAL A 14 -19.54 2.04 -2.64
C VAL A 14 -18.91 1.74 -1.30
N ASP A 15 -18.56 0.47 -1.08
CA ASP A 15 -17.75 0.06 0.07
C ASP A 15 -16.26 0.26 -0.25
N ILE A 16 -15.74 1.42 0.18
CA ILE A 16 -14.34 1.84 -0.01
C ILE A 16 -13.38 0.85 0.68
N SER A 17 -13.83 0.15 1.72
CA SER A 17 -13.04 -0.84 2.47
C SER A 17 -12.58 -2.00 1.58
N ARG A 18 -13.39 -2.39 0.58
CA ARG A 18 -13.05 -3.45 -0.36
C ARG A 18 -11.90 -3.07 -1.29
N ILE A 19 -11.85 -1.82 -1.72
CA ILE A 19 -10.76 -1.32 -2.58
C ILE A 19 -9.48 -1.20 -1.74
N ALA A 20 -9.59 -0.69 -0.51
CA ALA A 20 -8.46 -0.66 0.41
C ALA A 20 -7.89 -2.08 0.64
N ALA A 21 -8.74 -3.06 0.89
CA ALA A 21 -8.34 -4.46 1.04
C ALA A 21 -7.64 -5.00 -0.23
N ALA A 22 -8.18 -4.70 -1.41
CA ALA A 22 -7.57 -5.13 -2.68
C ALA A 22 -6.18 -4.50 -2.90
N VAL A 23 -5.98 -3.23 -2.53
CA VAL A 23 -4.68 -2.57 -2.61
C VAL A 23 -3.68 -3.22 -1.65
N VAL A 24 -4.09 -3.48 -0.39
CA VAL A 24 -3.23 -4.15 0.60
C VAL A 24 -2.76 -5.53 0.10
N VAL A 25 -3.67 -6.31 -0.48
CA VAL A 25 -3.34 -7.63 -1.06
C VAL A 25 -2.36 -7.50 -2.23
N GLY A 26 -2.63 -6.61 -3.19
CA GLY A 26 -1.79 -6.44 -4.38
C GLY A 26 -0.38 -5.94 -4.04
N VAL A 27 -0.28 -4.96 -3.15
CA VAL A 27 1.02 -4.40 -2.70
C VAL A 27 1.79 -5.42 -1.88
N GLY A 28 1.12 -6.21 -1.03
CA GLY A 28 1.75 -7.30 -0.29
C GLY A 28 2.40 -8.34 -1.19
N PHE A 29 1.72 -8.71 -2.30
CA PHE A 29 2.29 -9.61 -3.31
C PHE A 29 3.53 -9.01 -3.98
N ILE A 30 3.49 -7.74 -4.38
CA ILE A 30 4.64 -7.05 -4.99
C ILE A 30 5.80 -6.93 -3.99
N GLY A 31 5.51 -6.59 -2.74
CA GLY A 31 6.49 -6.50 -1.66
C GLY A 31 7.18 -7.84 -1.40
N ALA A 32 6.43 -8.94 -1.36
CA ALA A 32 7.03 -10.27 -1.24
C ALA A 32 7.92 -10.61 -2.45
N GLY A 33 7.53 -10.19 -3.66
CA GLY A 33 8.27 -10.43 -4.90
C GLY A 33 9.63 -9.73 -4.99
N VAL A 34 9.92 -8.75 -4.12
CA VAL A 34 11.24 -8.09 -4.06
C VAL A 34 12.15 -8.63 -2.97
N ILE A 35 11.69 -9.63 -2.20
CA ILE A 35 12.50 -10.27 -1.14
C ILE A 35 13.23 -11.46 -1.73
N PHE A 36 14.56 -11.45 -1.65
CA PHE A 36 15.41 -12.52 -2.17
C PHE A 36 16.37 -13.04 -1.10
N ARG A 37 16.66 -14.33 -1.14
CA ARG A 37 17.72 -14.93 -0.32
C ARG A 37 19.01 -14.98 -1.13
N GLY A 38 20.09 -14.46 -0.54
CA GLY A 38 21.41 -14.44 -1.12
C GLY A 38 22.05 -15.83 -1.20
N ARG A 39 23.32 -15.87 -1.61
CA ARG A 39 24.07 -17.13 -1.75
C ARG A 39 24.46 -17.74 -0.40
N GLN A 40 24.51 -16.92 0.65
CA GLN A 40 24.66 -17.35 2.03
C GLN A 40 23.26 -17.39 2.67
N GLU A 41 22.96 -18.45 3.42
CA GLU A 41 21.62 -18.67 3.99
C GLU A 41 21.14 -17.54 4.91
N GLU A 42 22.07 -16.78 5.49
CA GLU A 42 21.80 -15.67 6.40
C GLU A 42 21.55 -14.32 5.71
N GLU A 43 21.79 -14.22 4.40
CA GLU A 43 21.67 -12.95 3.67
C GLU A 43 20.28 -12.81 3.02
N VAL A 44 19.47 -11.85 3.50
CA VAL A 44 18.17 -11.50 2.90
C VAL A 44 18.25 -10.10 2.30
N ALA A 45 18.06 -10.02 0.99
CA ALA A 45 18.02 -8.77 0.24
C ALA A 45 16.57 -8.32 -0.01
N GLY A 46 16.35 -7.00 -0.05
CA GLY A 46 15.07 -6.42 -0.45
C GLY A 46 13.98 -6.39 0.61
N LEU A 47 14.25 -6.86 1.83
CA LEU A 47 13.30 -6.79 2.96
C LEU A 47 12.87 -5.36 3.29
N THR A 48 13.82 -4.43 3.33
CA THR A 48 13.54 -3.00 3.58
C THR A 48 12.77 -2.38 2.42
N THR A 49 13.10 -2.72 1.18
CA THR A 49 12.35 -2.29 -0.01
C THR A 49 10.91 -2.81 0.02
N ALA A 50 10.69 -4.06 0.43
CA ALA A 50 9.34 -4.60 0.60
C ALA A 50 8.55 -3.82 1.65
N ALA A 51 9.18 -3.49 2.78
CA ALA A 51 8.56 -2.70 3.84
C ALA A 51 8.22 -1.28 3.36
N THR A 52 9.12 -0.61 2.62
CA THR A 52 8.86 0.75 2.11
C THR A 52 7.77 0.76 1.05
N ILE A 53 7.69 -0.24 0.18
CA ILE A 53 6.58 -0.42 -0.78
C ILE A 53 5.24 -0.52 -0.04
N TRP A 54 5.19 -1.30 1.04
CA TRP A 54 3.97 -1.46 1.84
C TRP A 54 3.55 -0.15 2.52
N VAL A 55 4.49 0.52 3.19
CA VAL A 55 4.25 1.78 3.91
C VAL A 55 3.85 2.91 2.95
N THR A 56 4.54 3.06 1.81
CA THR A 56 4.21 4.08 0.82
C THR A 56 2.81 3.90 0.23
N ALA A 57 2.38 2.66 0.00
CA ALA A 57 1.01 2.38 -0.41
C ALA A 57 -0.02 2.73 0.67
N ALA A 58 0.25 2.41 1.93
CA ALA A 58 -0.62 2.78 3.06
C ALA A 58 -0.76 4.30 3.20
N ILE A 59 0.33 5.05 3.07
CA ILE A 59 0.34 6.52 3.07
C ILE A 59 -0.50 7.07 1.91
N GLY A 60 -0.35 6.51 0.71
CA GLY A 60 -1.12 6.90 -0.46
C GLY A 60 -2.63 6.63 -0.33
N LEU A 61 -3.01 5.52 0.33
CA LEU A 61 -4.40 5.25 0.68
C LEU A 61 -4.95 6.27 1.68
N ALA A 62 -4.20 6.56 2.74
CA ALA A 62 -4.60 7.57 3.74
C ALA A 62 -4.76 8.97 3.11
N ALA A 63 -3.82 9.36 2.23
CA ALA A 63 -3.88 10.64 1.54
C ALA A 63 -5.07 10.71 0.58
N GLY A 64 -5.33 9.62 -0.15
CA GLY A 64 -6.49 9.50 -1.04
C GLY A 64 -7.83 9.47 -0.31
N ALA A 65 -7.86 9.11 0.97
CA ALA A 65 -9.04 9.16 1.84
C ALA A 65 -9.19 10.51 2.57
N GLY A 66 -8.29 11.47 2.34
CA GLY A 66 -8.34 12.79 2.98
C GLY A 66 -7.70 12.86 4.38
N MET A 67 -7.00 11.81 4.83
CA MET A 67 -6.35 11.73 6.15
C MET A 67 -4.97 12.39 6.14
N TYR A 68 -4.89 13.66 5.73
CA TYR A 68 -3.62 14.35 5.45
C TYR A 68 -2.66 14.43 6.64
N LEU A 69 -3.18 14.66 7.86
CA LEU A 69 -2.33 14.72 9.05
C LEU A 69 -1.58 13.40 9.26
N ILE A 70 -2.27 12.27 9.16
CA ILE A 70 -1.67 10.93 9.31
C ILE A 70 -0.70 10.66 8.18
N SER A 71 -1.05 11.02 6.93
CA SER A 71 -0.16 10.85 5.78
C SER A 71 1.14 11.64 5.94
N VAL A 72 1.08 12.90 6.38
CA VAL A 72 2.27 13.74 6.55
C VAL A 72 3.15 13.22 7.68
N ILE A 73 2.56 12.86 8.83
CA ILE A 73 3.31 12.30 9.98
C ILE A 73 3.97 10.98 9.60
N ALA A 74 3.29 10.11 8.86
CA ALA A 74 3.83 8.81 8.46
C ALA A 74 4.88 8.88 7.34
N THR A 75 4.91 9.99 6.58
CA THR A 75 5.91 10.22 5.52
C THR A 75 7.23 10.76 6.07
N ALA A 76 7.16 11.58 7.12
CA ALA A 76 8.30 12.25 7.75
C ALA A 76 9.15 11.26 8.59
#